data_AF-A0A8T6BDS0-F1
#
_entry.id   AF-A0A8T6BDS0-F1
#
_cell.length_a   1.000
_cell.length_b   1.000
_cell.length_c   1.000
_cell.angle_alpha   90.00
_cell.angle_beta   90.00
_cell.angle_gamma   90.00
#
_symmetry.space_group_name_H-M   'P 1'
#
loop_
_entity.id
_entity.type
_entity.pdbx_description
1 polymer ?
#
loop_
_entity_poly.entity_id
_entity_poly.type
_entity_poly.pdbx_seq_one_letter_code
_entity_poly.pdbx_strand_id
1 'polypeptide(L)'
;YMEISRSSTKINLDNLGLLTMQANITGTSRVDGKSGTVNLNYYHEENIFTLWRSLRFGDNLQAWLEQNARLPGNDCPQGKECEEKQ
;
A
#
# COMPACT_ATOMS: atom_id res chain seq x y z
N TYR A 1 5.30 9.72 -24.62
CA TYR A 1 5.44 8.76 -23.49
C TYR A 1 6.92 8.63 -23.14
N MET A 2 7.25 8.16 -21.95
CA MET A 2 8.63 7.89 -21.54
C MET A 2 8.92 6.38 -21.61
N GLU A 3 10.03 6.02 -22.22
CA GLU A 3 10.58 4.66 -22.21
C GLU A 3 11.72 4.61 -21.21
N ILE A 4 11.63 3.73 -20.20
CA ILE A 4 12.62 3.63 -19.12
C ILE A 4 13.69 2.61 -19.52
N SER A 5 14.96 3.02 -19.49
CA SER A 5 16.09 2.14 -19.80
C SER A 5 16.80 1.62 -18.55
N ARG A 6 16.79 2.40 -17.47
CA ARG A 6 17.30 1.99 -16.16
C ARG A 6 16.45 2.63 -15.07
N SER A 7 16.13 1.85 -14.06
CA SER A 7 15.51 2.34 -12.84
C SER A 7 16.17 1.67 -11.64
N SER A 8 16.47 2.45 -10.61
CA SER A 8 16.94 1.95 -9.32
C SER A 8 16.27 2.74 -8.22
N THR A 9 15.78 2.02 -7.21
CA THR A 9 15.10 2.63 -6.08
C THR A 9 15.63 2.02 -4.80
N LYS A 10 16.00 2.88 -3.85
CA LYS A 10 16.27 2.51 -2.47
C LYS A 10 15.11 2.99 -1.61
N ILE A 11 14.49 2.08 -0.88
CA ILE A 11 13.40 2.35 0.06
C ILE A 11 13.88 1.94 1.44
N ASN A 12 13.69 2.80 2.42
CA ASN A 12 13.84 2.45 3.83
C ASN A 12 12.53 2.78 4.54
N LEU A 13 12.17 1.92 5.49
CA LEU A 13 11.04 2.12 6.38
C LEU A 13 11.47 1.74 7.79
N ASP A 14 11.22 2.63 8.74
CA ASP A 14 11.45 2.34 10.16
C ASP A 14 10.17 1.90 10.88
N ASN A 15 10.33 1.52 12.15
CA ASN A 15 9.23 1.11 13.01
C ASN A 15 8.35 2.28 13.51
N LEU A 16 8.74 3.53 13.27
CA LEU A 16 7.93 4.72 13.53
C LEU A 16 7.07 5.10 12.30
N GLY A 17 7.22 4.36 11.22
CA GLY A 17 6.47 4.56 9.98
C GLY A 17 7.07 5.64 9.10
N LEU A 18 8.31 6.10 9.34
CA LEU A 18 8.98 7.02 8.42
C LEU A 18 9.50 6.23 7.21
N LEU A 19 8.94 6.51 6.04
CA LEU A 19 9.41 6.00 4.76
C LEU A 19 10.29 7.04 4.10
N THR A 20 11.49 6.62 3.69
CA THR A 20 12.35 7.40 2.79
C THR A 20 12.57 6.61 1.51
N MET A 21 12.50 7.30 0.37
CA MET A 21 12.75 6.70 -0.93
C MET A 21 13.68 7.59 -1.75
N GLN A 22 14.66 6.96 -2.37
CA GLN A 22 15.52 7.56 -3.39
C GLN A 22 15.37 6.75 -4.68
N ALA A 23 14.89 7.39 -5.73
CA ALA A 23 14.75 6.78 -7.05
C ALA A 23 15.64 7.50 -8.07
N ASN A 24 16.38 6.74 -8.86
CA ASN A 24 17.12 7.24 -10.02
C ASN A 24 16.61 6.49 -11.25
N ILE A 25 15.99 7.23 -12.16
CA ILE A 25 15.33 6.71 -13.36
C ILE A 25 15.93 7.40 -14.57
N THR A 26 16.48 6.60 -15.49
CA THR A 26 16.97 7.07 -16.79
C THR A 26 16.09 6.50 -17.89
N GLY A 27 15.77 7.32 -18.88
CA GLY A 27 14.95 6.90 -20.00
C GLY A 27 15.01 7.87 -21.17
N THR A 28 14.17 7.62 -22.17
CA THR A 28 13.97 8.49 -23.32
C THR A 28 12.51 8.92 -23.38
N SER A 29 12.27 10.22 -23.37
CA SER A 29 10.94 10.77 -23.61
C SER A 29 10.76 11.08 -25.09
N ARG A 30 9.58 10.75 -25.64
CA ARG A 30 9.16 11.14 -26.99
C ARG A 30 7.97 12.10 -26.89
N VAL A 31 8.14 13.32 -27.38
CA VAL A 31 7.11 14.38 -27.46
C VAL A 31 7.22 15.07 -28.82
N ASP A 32 6.11 15.17 -29.55
CA ASP A 32 6.02 15.80 -30.88
C ASP A 32 7.08 15.33 -31.89
N GLY A 33 7.32 14.01 -31.94
CA GLY A 33 8.30 13.39 -32.85
C GLY A 33 9.77 13.60 -32.45
N LYS A 34 10.05 14.34 -31.37
CA LYS A 34 11.40 14.54 -30.82
C LYS A 34 11.64 13.59 -29.66
N SER A 35 12.84 13.02 -29.61
CA SER A 35 13.31 12.19 -28.50
C SER A 35 14.36 12.91 -27.66
N GLY A 36 14.28 12.79 -26.34
CA GLY A 36 15.28 13.33 -25.42
C GLY A 36 15.58 12.37 -24.28
N THR A 37 16.84 12.31 -23.85
CA THR A 37 17.23 11.58 -22.65
C THR A 37 16.70 12.31 -21.42
N VAL A 38 16.11 11.56 -20.49
CA VAL A 38 15.61 12.05 -19.22
C VAL A 38 16.33 11.32 -18.10
N ASN A 39 16.81 12.07 -17.13
CA ASN A 39 17.34 11.56 -15.86
C ASN A 39 16.50 12.16 -14.74
N LEU A 40 15.73 11.32 -14.07
CA LEU A 40 14.88 11.68 -12.95
C LEU A 40 15.51 11.15 -11.65
N ASN A 41 15.93 12.07 -10.80
CA ASN A 41 16.44 11.79 -9.46
C ASN A 41 15.40 12.30 -8.47
N TYR A 42 14.73 11.39 -7.78
CA TYR A 42 13.60 11.69 -6.91
C TYR A 42 13.92 11.26 -5.47
N TYR A 43 13.70 12.19 -4.53
CA TYR A 43 13.72 11.91 -3.10
C TYR A 43 12.30 12.09 -2.55
N HIS A 44 11.88 11.17 -1.70
CA HIS A 44 10.59 11.21 -1.05
C HIS A 44 10.74 10.83 0.42
N GLU A 45 9.99 11.52 1.26
CA GLU A 45 9.89 11.26 2.67
C GLU A 45 8.44 11.45 3.11
N GLU A 46 7.89 10.43 3.76
CA GLU A 46 6.51 10.43 4.22
C GLU A 46 6.36 9.54 5.45
N ASN A 47 5.50 9.93 6.39
CA ASN A 47 5.09 9.02 7.45
C ASN A 47 3.87 8.20 7.01
N ILE A 48 4.09 6.91 6.71
CA ILE A 48 3.05 6.04 6.16
C ILE A 48 1.90 5.80 7.15
N PHE A 49 2.17 5.83 8.47
CA PHE A 49 1.11 5.69 9.47
C PHE A 49 0.20 6.92 9.50
N THR A 50 0.76 8.11 9.31
CA THR A 50 -0.03 9.33 9.16
C THR A 50 -0.86 9.31 7.87
N LEU A 51 -0.26 8.88 6.76
CA LEU A 51 -0.99 8.72 5.49
C LEU A 51 -2.15 7.73 5.64
N TRP A 52 -1.93 6.55 6.21
CA TRP A 52 -3.00 5.56 6.38
C TRP A 52 -4.13 6.06 7.27
N ARG A 53 -3.81 6.83 8.32
CA ARG A 53 -4.81 7.50 9.15
C ARG A 53 -5.61 8.53 8.36
N SER A 54 -4.97 9.36 7.52
CA SER A 54 -5.67 10.37 6.71
C SER A 54 -6.56 9.74 5.65
N LEU A 55 -6.16 8.60 5.10
CA LEU A 55 -6.95 7.79 4.16
C LEU A 55 -8.02 6.93 4.85
N ARG A 56 -8.09 6.94 6.20
CA ARG A 56 -8.95 6.07 7.01
C ARG A 56 -8.84 4.60 6.60
N PHE A 57 -7.63 4.17 6.22
CA PHE A 57 -7.40 2.84 5.67
C PHE A 57 -7.78 1.74 6.68
N GLY A 58 -7.50 1.95 7.98
CA GLY A 58 -7.88 1.01 9.04
C GLY A 58 -9.39 0.80 9.16
N ASP A 59 -10.16 1.88 9.25
CA ASP A 59 -11.63 1.82 9.30
C ASP A 59 -12.20 1.11 8.06
N ASN A 60 -11.65 1.43 6.88
CA ASN A 60 -12.08 0.82 5.61
C ASN A 60 -11.77 -0.68 5.56
N LEU A 61 -10.59 -1.09 6.05
CA LEU A 61 -10.22 -2.50 6.13
C LEU A 61 -11.11 -3.25 7.13
N GLN A 62 -11.40 -2.65 8.28
CA GLN A 62 -12.30 -3.25 9.28
C GLN A 62 -13.69 -3.47 8.71
N ALA A 63 -14.30 -2.45 8.10
CA ALA A 63 -15.63 -2.57 7.50
C ALA A 63 -15.65 -3.63 6.38
N TRP A 64 -14.59 -3.70 5.58
CA TRP A 64 -14.46 -4.75 4.56
C TRP A 64 -14.36 -6.15 5.20
N LEU A 65 -13.59 -6.32 6.26
CA LEU A 65 -13.47 -7.58 6.98
C LEU A 65 -14.80 -8.00 7.60
N GLU A 66 -15.52 -7.11 8.28
CA GLU A 66 -16.84 -7.41 8.86
C GLU A 66 -17.84 -7.89 7.80
N GLN A 67 -17.74 -7.37 6.58
CA GLN A 67 -18.64 -7.74 5.47
C GLN A 67 -18.23 -9.04 4.76
N ASN A 68 -16.93 -9.35 4.68
CA ASN A 68 -16.42 -10.41 3.80
C ASN A 68 -15.78 -11.58 4.57
N ALA A 69 -15.20 -11.31 5.74
CA ALA A 69 -14.67 -12.35 6.59
C ALA A 69 -15.83 -13.02 7.32
N ARG A 70 -16.24 -14.18 6.81
CA ARG A 70 -17.03 -15.10 7.63
C ARG A 70 -16.08 -15.62 8.71
N LEU A 71 -16.29 -15.19 9.94
CA LEU A 71 -15.76 -15.95 11.07
C LEU A 71 -16.26 -17.38 10.89
N PRO A 72 -15.40 -18.42 11.00
CA PRO A 72 -15.92 -19.78 11.13
C PRO A 72 -16.87 -19.74 12.32
N GLY A 73 -18.16 -19.92 12.04
CA GLY A 73 -19.18 -19.89 13.06
C GLY A 73 -18.84 -20.94 14.10
N ASN A 74 -18.98 -20.58 15.38
CA ASN A 74 -19.53 -21.56 16.30
C ASN A 74 -20.94 -21.85 15.77
N ASP A 75 -21.02 -22.71 14.75
CA ASP A 75 -22.27 -23.27 14.26
C ASP A 75 -22.77 -24.17 15.38
N CYS A 76 -23.40 -23.55 16.38
CA CYS A 76 -24.25 -24.28 17.29
C CYS A 76 -25.39 -24.79 16.40
N PRO A 77 -25.50 -26.11 16.19
CA PRO A 77 -26.55 -26.64 15.35
C PRO A 77 -27.88 -26.17 15.93
N GLN A 78 -28.73 -25.56 15.07
CA GLN A 78 -30.07 -25.10 15.43
C GLN A 78 -30.79 -26.24 16.18
N GLY A 79 -30.92 -26.09 17.51
CA GLY A 79 -31.59 -27.06 18.37
C GLY A 79 -30.83 -27.56 19.60
N LYS A 80 -29.61 -27.10 19.92
CA LYS A 80 -29.00 -27.34 21.24
C LYS A 80 -28.46 -26.06 21.87
N GLU A 81 -28.85 -25.80 23.12
CA GLU A 81 -28.33 -24.71 23.94
C GLU A 81 -26.80 -24.80 24.00
N CYS A 82 -26.14 -23.73 23.55
CA CYS A 82 -24.69 -23.62 23.68
C CYS A 82 -24.41 -23.26 25.14
N GLU A 83 -23.86 -24.19 25.91
CA GLU A 83 -23.37 -23.85 27.25
C GLU A 83 -22.22 -22.85 27.12
N GLU A 84 -22.41 -21.66 27.68
CA GLU A 84 -21.32 -20.71 27.94
C GLU A 84 -20.36 -21.36 28.94
N LYS A 85 -19.15 -21.67 28.49
CA LYS A 85 -18.08 -22.06 29.42
C LYS A 85 -17.62 -20.82 30.18
N GLN A 86 -17.93 -20.83 31.47
CA GLN A 86 -17.53 -19.88 32.50
C GLN A 86 -16.00 -19.82 32.69
#